data_AF-A0A1B8Y1M7-F1
#
_entry.id   AF-A0A1B8Y1M7-F1
#
_cell.length_a   1.000
_cell.length_b   1.000
_cell.length_c   1.000
_cell.angle_alpha   90.00
_cell.angle_beta   90.00
_cell.angle_gamma   90.00
#
_symmetry.space_group_name_H-M   'P 1'
#
loop_
_entity.id
_entity.type
_entity.pdbx_description
1 polymer ?
#
loop_
_entity_poly.entity_id
_entity_poly.type
_entity_poly.pdbx_seq_one_letter_code
_entity_poly.pdbx_strand_id
1 'polypeptide(L)' 'VFGNHRILPNSAIKKATVFLNPAACKGKARTLFEKNAAPVLHLAGIDITVVK' A
#
# COMPACT_ATOMS: atom_id res chain seq x y z
N VAL A 1 -5.40 -5.07 16.03
CA VAL A 1 -6.03 -4.70 14.74
C VAL A 1 -5.19 -3.57 14.14
N PHE A 2 -4.52 -3.79 13.00
CA PHE A 2 -3.73 -2.73 12.34
C PHE A 2 -4.64 -1.60 11.85
N GLY A 3 -4.14 -0.35 11.82
CA GLY A 3 -4.92 0.82 11.44
C GLY A 3 -5.68 1.53 12.57
N ASN A 4 -6.08 0.82 13.62
CA ASN A 4 -6.81 1.38 14.76
C ASN A 4 -5.88 1.82 15.91
N HIS A 5 -4.77 2.47 15.58
CA HIS A 5 -3.84 3.02 16.57
C HIS A 5 -3.92 4.55 16.58
N ARG A 6 -4.05 5.15 17.76
CA ARG A 6 -4.01 6.59 17.92
C ARG A 6 -2.59 7.08 17.65
N ILE A 7 -2.45 7.89 16.61
CA ILE A 7 -1.24 8.64 16.31
C ILE A 7 -1.33 10.02 16.95
N LEU A 8 -0.21 10.54 17.43
CA LEU A 8 -0.13 11.93 17.87
C LEU A 8 -0.26 12.83 16.63
N PRO A 9 -0.87 14.03 16.74
CA PRO A 9 -1.06 14.93 15.59
C PRO A 9 0.24 15.27 14.85
N ASN A 10 1.36 15.26 15.56
CA ASN A 10 2.69 15.59 15.04
C ASN A 10 3.53 14.35 14.70
N SER A 11 2.99 13.14 14.87
CA SER A 11 3.72 11.92 14.54
C SER A 11 3.69 11.65 13.04
N ALA A 12 4.87 11.39 12.47
CA ALA A 12 4.98 11.08 11.06
C ALA A 12 4.29 9.74 10.73
N ILE A 13 3.42 9.77 9.72
CA ILE A 13 2.81 8.57 9.16
C ILE A 13 3.90 7.77 8.43
N LYS A 14 3.83 6.44 8.54
CA LYS A 14 4.76 5.57 7.81
C LYS A 14 4.48 5.68 6.32
N LYS A 15 5.52 5.98 5.53
CA LYS A 15 5.47 6.06 4.07
C LYS A 15 6.07 4.82 3.45
N ALA A 16 5.45 4.28 2.41
CA ALA A 16 5.96 3.14 1.66
C ALA A 16 5.85 3.41 0.16
N THR A 17 6.93 3.13 -0.57
CA THR A 17 6.93 3.19 -2.03
C THR A 17 6.93 1.77 -2.59
N VAL A 18 5.91 1.44 -3.36
CA VAL A 18 5.75 0.12 -4.01
C VAL A 18 6.16 0.25 -5.47
N PHE A 19 7.20 -0.47 -5.87
CA PHE A 19 7.59 -0.61 -7.26
C PHE A 19 6.89 -1.82 -7.87
N LEU A 20 6.00 -1.57 -8.83
CA LEU A 20 5.13 -2.56 -9.43
C LEU A 20 5.46 -2.71 -10.91
N ASN A 21 5.99 -3.86 -11.33
CA ASN A 21 6.15 -4.20 -12.74
C ASN A 21 4.82 -4.71 -13.32
N PRO A 22 4.12 -3.96 -14.21
CA PRO A 22 2.82 -4.39 -14.73
C PRO A 22 2.90 -5.65 -15.59
N ALA A 23 4.04 -5.93 -16.24
CA ALA A 23 4.24 -7.08 -17.10
C ALA A 23 4.41 -8.40 -16.32
N ALA A 24 4.72 -8.33 -15.02
CA ALA A 24 4.85 -9.50 -14.17
C ALA A 24 3.53 -10.30 -14.09
N CYS A 25 3.66 -11.61 -13.87
CA CYS A 25 2.52 -12.55 -13.80
C CYS A 25 1.59 -12.46 -15.02
N LYS A 26 2.15 -12.47 -16.25
CA LYS A 26 1.38 -12.41 -17.52
C LYS A 26 0.55 -11.13 -17.64
N GLY A 27 1.09 -9.99 -17.23
CA GLY A 27 0.38 -8.70 -17.28
C GLY A 27 -0.66 -8.49 -16.17
N LYS A 28 -0.70 -9.35 -15.15
CA LYS A 28 -1.73 -9.33 -14.09
C LYS A 28 -1.28 -8.70 -12.78
N ALA A 29 0.01 -8.35 -12.64
CA ALA A 29 0.55 -7.85 -11.37
C ALA A 29 -0.22 -6.63 -10.84
N ARG A 30 -0.63 -5.72 -11.73
CA ARG A 30 -1.43 -4.55 -11.36
C ARG A 30 -2.78 -4.91 -10.74
N THR A 31 -3.56 -5.73 -11.43
CA THR A 31 -4.89 -6.12 -10.95
C THR A 31 -4.81 -6.98 -9.69
N LEU A 32 -3.76 -7.79 -9.55
CA LEU A 32 -3.53 -8.58 -8.34
C LEU A 32 -3.15 -7.70 -7.14
N PHE A 33 -2.31 -6.68 -7.35
CA PHE A 33 -1.93 -5.74 -6.32
C PHE A 33 -3.12 -4.90 -5.85
N GLU A 34 -3.86 -4.30 -6.79
CA GLU A 34 -5.02 -3.44 -6.49
C GLU A 34 -6.12 -4.20 -5.73
N LYS A 35 -6.36 -5.48 -6.05
CA LYS A 35 -7.41 -6.27 -5.39
C LYS A 35 -7.01 -6.86 -4.04
N ASN A 36 -5.75 -7.25 -3.86
CA ASN A 36 -5.36 -8.04 -2.68
C ASN A 36 -4.46 -7.27 -1.71
N ALA A 37 -3.52 -6.47 -2.21
CA ALA A 37 -2.50 -5.82 -1.38
C ALA A 37 -2.85 -4.37 -1.06
N ALA A 38 -3.36 -3.61 -2.03
CA ALA A 38 -3.71 -2.20 -1.84
C ALA A 38 -4.71 -1.95 -0.69
N PRO A 39 -5.76 -2.77 -0.47
CA PRO A 39 -6.70 -2.55 0.63
C PRO A 39 -6.03 -2.71 2.00
N VAL A 40 -5.19 -3.74 2.16
CA VAL A 40 -4.51 -4.03 3.44
C VAL A 40 -3.53 -2.92 3.80
N LEU A 41 -2.80 -2.40 2.80
CA LEU A 41 -1.85 -1.30 3.02
C LEU A 41 -2.55 0.02 3.40
N HIS A 42 -3.70 0.33 2.77
CA HIS A 42 -4.52 1.48 3.15
C HIS A 42 -5.08 1.33 4.56
N LEU A 43 -5.62 0.16 4.89
CA LEU A 43 -6.13 -0.13 6.24
C LEU A 43 -5.04 -0.09 7.30
N ALA A 44 -3.80 -0.41 6.96
CA ALA A 44 -2.67 -0.31 7.88
C ALA A 44 -2.30 1.15 8.25
N GLY A 45 -2.90 2.15 7.60
CA GLY A 45 -2.60 3.57 7.83
C GLY A 45 -1.22 3.96 7.31
N ILE A 46 -0.77 3.30 6.24
CA ILE A 46 0.50 3.59 5.56
C ILE A 46 0.19 4.49 4.36
N ASP A 47 0.94 5.58 4.22
CA ASP A 47 0.88 6.41 3.02
C ASP A 47 1.69 5.73 1.90
N ILE A 48 1.00 5.30 0.85
CA ILE A 48 1.54 4.41 -0.17
C ILE A 48 1.68 5.13 -1.50
N THR A 49 2.87 5.06 -2.09
CA THR A 49 3.12 5.56 -3.45
C THR A 49 3.46 4.40 -4.36
N VAL A 50 2.69 4.20 -5.44
CA VAL A 50 2.96 3.14 -6.41
C VAL A 50 3.71 3.71 -7.60
N VAL A 51 4.91 3.18 -7.86
CA VAL A 51 5.71 3.45 -9.06
C VAL A 51 5.54 2.27 -10.00
N LYS A 52 5.21 2.53 -11.26
CA LYS A 52 4.86 1.53 -12.28
C LYS A 52 5.73 1.68 -13.52
#